data_AF-A0A5D2RAD4-F1
#
_entry.id   AF-A0A5D2RAD4-F1
#
_cell.length_a   1.000
_cell.length_b   1.000
_cell.length_c   1.000
_cell.angle_alpha   90.00
_cell.angle_beta   90.00
_cell.angle_gamma   90.00
#
_symmetry.space_group_name_H-M   'P 1'
#
loop_
_entity.id
_entity.type
_entity.pdbx_description
1 polymer ?
#
loop_
_entity_poly.entity_id
_entity_poly.type
_entity_poly.pdbx_seq_one_letter_code
_entity_poly.pdbx_strand_id
1 'polypeptide(L)'
;LHFLNRDRRHRLVGQSDIRNPSLCSTYRNSKLPKPNQTVLEAQARVCTGPRQTRPLSEEQTFKVLDTILRSVRGELKDEEQVLKALLGAFFAGMTIRADAFPKATQWSEEERCAMKKFWPLLVRALPPDVIFIADPEGSIMGLGSAVGPQFVGNGTSEIRLVGALREILAGGHLGYEEIQGVLKEVLTLKLEDGKSNERMNRETDHELKAYCLAFDDELGPAPVADVRSLTHYGEPYDGNTRYFRSTLFVVAVRSCYGESSLLHGVEWMPPKGGVTEEQMLKFMGAKTNLSLHQGKELIEAEEVGFAYISKREARSSLYSLIGLREQIKKRPSLETTEKVQQFIRAKGRESIGTGFYHEGYEEPLLMLMKRRGVHSGLVVKGEEGALSMTTRLRSASTSKGLPVNHCSGFRSVGMESACEVDGVSRPSFRLEVSKNIELGLAALRGEKGPAYDRIVLNAGIVDHLLGCDGAEDVP
;
A
#
# COMPACT_ATOMS: atom_id res chain seq x y z
N LEU A 1 -23.73 -13.98 -3.11
CA LEU A 1 -22.97 -14.60 -4.23
C LEU A 1 -23.85 -15.34 -5.26
N HIS A 2 -25.02 -15.87 -4.89
CA HIS A 2 -25.95 -16.50 -5.86
C HIS A 2 -26.56 -15.52 -6.90
N PHE A 3 -26.54 -14.21 -6.61
CA PHE A 3 -27.00 -13.15 -7.52
C PHE A 3 -26.07 -12.87 -8.71
N LEU A 4 -24.82 -13.38 -8.70
CA LEU A 4 -23.86 -13.17 -9.80
C LEU A 4 -24.15 -14.02 -11.05
N ASN A 5 -25.07 -15.00 -10.97
CA ASN A 5 -25.28 -16.00 -12.02
C ASN A 5 -26.60 -15.87 -12.80
N ARG A 6 -27.43 -14.85 -12.56
CA ARG A 6 -28.77 -14.79 -13.17
C ARG A 6 -28.86 -14.20 -14.59
N ASP A 7 -27.84 -13.51 -15.10
CA ASP A 7 -27.89 -12.87 -16.43
C ASP A 7 -26.93 -13.46 -17.47
N ARG A 8 -27.02 -14.78 -17.71
CA ARG A 8 -26.59 -15.37 -18.99
C ARG A 8 -27.78 -15.51 -19.92
N ARG A 9 -28.23 -14.41 -20.54
CA ARG A 9 -28.95 -14.42 -21.83
C ARG A 9 -29.03 -13.01 -22.43
N HIS A 10 -28.36 -12.85 -23.58
CA HIS A 10 -28.42 -11.73 -24.55
C HIS A 10 -27.75 -10.38 -24.19
N ARG A 11 -26.56 -10.13 -24.76
CA ARG A 11 -26.35 -9.37 -26.02
C ARG A 11 -24.87 -9.30 -26.39
N LEU A 12 -24.60 -9.57 -27.67
CA LEU A 12 -23.33 -9.34 -28.37
C LEU A 12 -23.07 -7.83 -28.48
N VAL A 13 -21.94 -7.35 -27.96
CA VAL A 13 -21.36 -6.05 -28.31
C VAL A 13 -19.83 -6.22 -28.38
N GLY A 14 -19.27 -5.92 -29.55
CA GLY A 14 -17.89 -5.51 -29.81
C GLY A 14 -16.73 -6.25 -29.15
N GLN A 15 -16.12 -7.19 -29.88
CA GLN A 15 -14.80 -7.75 -29.56
C GLN A 15 -13.72 -6.68 -29.71
N SER A 16 -13.13 -6.25 -28.59
CA SER A 16 -11.67 -6.13 -28.42
C SER A 16 -11.36 -5.99 -26.92
N ASP A 17 -10.45 -6.82 -26.42
CA ASP A 17 -9.86 -6.81 -25.07
C ASP A 17 -10.64 -7.32 -23.85
N ILE A 18 -11.62 -8.23 -24.01
CA ILE A 18 -12.08 -9.03 -22.86
C ILE A 18 -11.11 -10.21 -22.62
N ARG A 19 -9.99 -9.94 -21.95
CA ARG A 19 -9.09 -10.99 -21.45
C ARG A 19 -9.79 -11.73 -20.31
N ASN A 20 -9.99 -13.04 -20.48
CA ASN A 20 -10.55 -13.89 -19.43
C ASN A 20 -9.61 -13.90 -18.20
N PRO A 21 -10.01 -13.34 -17.04
CA PRO A 21 -9.17 -13.26 -15.84
C PRO A 21 -8.78 -14.63 -15.29
N SER A 22 -9.53 -15.68 -15.64
CA SER A 22 -9.25 -17.06 -15.20
C SER A 22 -8.01 -17.70 -15.83
N LEU A 23 -7.34 -17.04 -16.78
CA LEU A 23 -6.18 -17.57 -17.53
C LEU A 23 -4.91 -16.71 -17.46
N CYS A 24 -4.92 -15.57 -16.76
CA CYS A 24 -3.75 -14.69 -16.72
C CYS A 24 -2.82 -15.04 -15.56
N SER A 25 -1.56 -15.39 -15.87
CA SER A 25 -0.53 -15.66 -14.85
C SER A 25 -0.09 -14.41 -14.08
N THR A 26 -0.40 -13.20 -14.58
CA THR A 26 -0.08 -11.94 -13.91
C THR A 26 -1.17 -10.87 -14.10
N TYR A 27 -1.72 -10.34 -13.00
CA TYR A 27 -2.63 -9.18 -13.01
C TYR A 27 -1.89 -7.83 -13.18
N ARG A 28 -0.56 -7.85 -13.30
CA ARG A 28 0.27 -6.69 -13.59
C ARG A 28 -0.02 -6.18 -15.00
N ASN A 29 -0.27 -4.87 -15.13
CA ASN A 29 -0.42 -4.23 -16.43
C ASN A 29 0.89 -4.33 -17.25
N SER A 30 0.85 -4.99 -18.41
CA SER A 30 2.02 -5.19 -19.27
C SER A 30 2.54 -3.90 -19.90
N LYS A 31 1.74 -2.81 -19.91
CA LYS A 31 2.17 -1.49 -20.38
C LYS A 31 3.12 -0.79 -19.41
N LEU A 32 3.19 -1.24 -18.15
CA LEU A 32 4.13 -0.68 -17.19
C LEU A 32 5.54 -1.20 -17.50
N PRO A 33 6.54 -0.32 -17.69
CA PRO A 33 7.91 -0.73 -17.91
C PRO A 33 8.44 -1.46 -16.68
N LYS A 34 9.22 -2.53 -16.89
CA LYS A 34 9.83 -3.27 -15.78
C LYS A 34 11.04 -2.48 -15.25
N PRO A 35 11.25 -2.44 -13.94
CA PRO A 35 12.46 -1.85 -13.37
C PRO A 35 13.71 -2.63 -13.78
N ASN A 36 14.84 -1.92 -13.95
CA ASN A 36 16.15 -2.55 -14.12
C ASN A 36 16.49 -3.37 -12.85
N GLN A 37 16.63 -4.68 -13.01
CA GLN A 37 16.74 -5.60 -11.88
C GLN A 37 17.98 -5.36 -11.01
N THR A 38 19.12 -5.01 -11.63
CA THR A 38 20.37 -4.75 -10.90
C THR A 38 20.22 -3.57 -9.93
N VAL A 39 19.68 -2.44 -10.41
CA VAL A 39 19.49 -1.25 -9.58
C VAL A 39 18.37 -1.48 -8.56
N LEU A 40 17.30 -2.16 -8.96
CA LEU A 40 16.17 -2.49 -8.10
C LEU A 40 16.54 -3.40 -6.91
N GLU A 41 17.46 -4.35 -7.11
CA GLU A 41 17.99 -5.20 -6.03
C GLU A 41 18.85 -4.41 -5.06
N ALA A 42 19.66 -3.48 -5.57
CA ALA A 42 20.47 -2.59 -4.75
C ALA A 42 19.59 -1.66 -3.91
N GLN A 43 18.61 -1.00 -4.53
CA GLN A 43 17.61 -0.17 -3.86
C GLN A 43 16.84 -0.92 -2.77
N ALA A 44 16.51 -2.20 -3.02
CA ALA A 44 15.85 -3.04 -2.03
C ALA A 44 16.68 -3.24 -0.74
N ARG A 45 17.99 -3.00 -0.78
CA ARG A 45 18.92 -3.10 0.36
C ARG A 45 19.25 -1.76 1.00
N VAL A 46 19.38 -0.71 0.19
CA VAL A 46 19.81 0.61 0.68
C VAL A 46 18.65 1.48 1.14
N CYS A 47 17.44 1.30 0.59
CA CYS A 47 16.26 2.08 0.98
C CYS A 47 15.36 1.34 2.00
N THR A 48 15.91 0.92 3.15
CA THR A 48 15.14 0.19 4.20
C THR A 48 15.04 0.92 5.54
N GLY A 49 15.42 2.20 5.59
CA GLY A 49 15.35 3.04 6.79
C GLY A 49 16.53 2.87 7.75
N PRO A 50 16.60 3.65 8.83
CA PRO A 50 17.80 3.87 9.63
C PRO A 50 18.27 2.67 10.47
N ARG A 51 17.50 1.58 10.51
CA ARG A 51 17.82 0.38 11.31
C ARG A 51 17.95 -0.91 10.49
N GLN A 52 17.50 -0.90 9.24
CA GLN A 52 17.42 -2.13 8.41
C GLN A 52 18.20 -1.99 7.11
N THR A 53 18.83 -0.84 6.89
CA THR A 53 19.68 -0.57 5.72
C THR A 53 20.89 -1.49 5.73
N ARG A 54 21.15 -2.12 4.58
CA ARG A 54 22.27 -3.04 4.37
C ARG A 54 23.17 -2.47 3.27
N PRO A 55 24.40 -2.04 3.62
CA PRO A 55 25.37 -1.57 2.62
C PRO A 55 25.59 -2.60 1.52
N LEU A 56 25.94 -2.11 0.33
CA LEU A 56 26.33 -2.94 -0.81
C LEU A 56 27.80 -3.36 -0.67
N SER A 57 28.17 -4.51 -1.23
CA SER A 57 29.59 -4.84 -1.40
C SER A 57 30.23 -3.95 -2.47
N GLU A 58 31.56 -3.92 -2.54
CA GLU A 58 32.28 -3.19 -3.59
C GLU A 58 31.82 -3.62 -5.00
N GLU A 59 31.84 -4.93 -5.28
CA GLU A 59 31.40 -5.49 -6.56
C GLU A 59 29.96 -5.09 -6.92
N GLN A 60 29.05 -5.14 -5.93
CA GLN A 60 27.65 -4.75 -6.11
C GLN A 60 27.53 -3.26 -6.42
N THR A 61 28.25 -2.42 -5.68
CA THR A 61 28.23 -0.96 -5.87
C THR A 61 28.77 -0.60 -7.25
N PHE A 62 29.91 -1.17 -7.64
CA PHE A 62 30.50 -0.99 -8.97
C PHE A 62 29.51 -1.38 -10.07
N LYS A 63 28.91 -2.58 -9.96
CA LYS A 63 27.95 -3.07 -10.95
C LYS A 63 26.74 -2.14 -11.09
N VAL A 64 26.22 -1.63 -9.97
CA VAL A 64 25.07 -0.71 -9.95
C VAL A 64 25.42 0.62 -10.60
N LEU A 65 26.52 1.26 -10.19
CA LEU A 65 26.92 2.56 -10.71
C LEU A 65 27.33 2.48 -12.20
N ASP A 66 27.98 1.40 -12.62
CA ASP A 66 28.26 1.13 -14.03
C ASP A 66 26.96 0.95 -14.84
N THR A 67 26.01 0.16 -14.33
CA THR A 67 24.69 -0.02 -14.98
C THR A 67 23.97 1.31 -15.14
N ILE A 68 23.97 2.16 -14.11
CA ILE A 68 23.38 3.51 -14.17
C ILE A 68 24.10 4.36 -15.23
N LEU A 69 25.44 4.39 -15.22
CA LEU A 69 26.22 5.18 -16.17
C LEU A 69 25.96 4.78 -17.62
N ARG A 70 25.95 3.47 -17.90
CA ARG A 70 25.66 2.91 -19.23
C ARG A 70 24.23 3.23 -19.66
N SER A 71 23.28 3.14 -18.74
CA SER A 71 21.88 3.50 -18.99
C SER A 71 21.76 4.97 -19.42
N VAL A 72 22.28 5.92 -18.64
CA VAL A 72 22.15 7.35 -18.95
C VAL A 72 22.90 7.78 -20.22
N ARG A 73 23.90 6.99 -20.65
CA ARG A 73 24.60 7.18 -21.92
C ARG A 73 23.88 6.55 -23.12
N GLY A 74 22.76 5.87 -22.92
CA GLY A 74 22.03 5.17 -23.99
C GLY A 74 22.72 3.88 -24.46
N GLU A 75 23.62 3.31 -23.64
CA GLU A 75 24.38 2.10 -23.98
C GLU A 75 23.65 0.79 -23.63
N LEU A 76 22.49 0.88 -22.96
CA LEU A 76 21.62 -0.26 -22.64
C LEU A 76 20.43 -0.32 -23.60
N LYS A 77 19.90 -1.52 -23.80
CA LYS A 77 18.63 -1.71 -24.53
C LYS A 77 17.48 -1.10 -23.72
N ASP A 78 16.40 -0.68 -24.39
CA ASP A 78 15.24 -0.03 -23.76
C ASP A 78 14.68 -0.78 -22.54
N GLU A 79 14.61 -2.12 -22.61
CA GLU A 79 14.12 -2.97 -21.53
C GLU A 79 15.05 -3.05 -20.31
N GLU A 80 16.32 -2.69 -20.51
CA GLU A 80 17.38 -2.68 -19.49
C GLU A 80 17.66 -1.26 -18.97
N GLN A 81 17.01 -0.24 -19.52
CA GLN A 81 17.19 1.14 -19.09
C GLN A 81 16.73 1.35 -17.64
N VAL A 82 17.50 2.14 -16.89
CA VAL A 82 17.18 2.56 -15.53
C VAL A 82 16.30 3.81 -15.63
N LEU A 83 15.02 3.67 -15.31
CA LEU A 83 14.08 4.78 -15.38
C LEU A 83 14.41 5.87 -14.35
N LYS A 84 14.06 7.13 -14.66
CA LYS A 84 14.24 8.28 -13.76
C LYS A 84 13.72 8.04 -12.35
N ALA A 85 12.54 7.42 -12.22
CA ALA A 85 11.97 7.07 -10.93
C ALA A 85 12.85 6.13 -10.09
N LEU A 86 13.48 5.16 -10.73
CA LEU A 86 14.39 4.21 -10.08
C LEU A 86 15.73 4.89 -9.73
N LEU A 87 16.21 5.80 -10.58
CA LEU A 87 17.38 6.64 -10.28
C LEU A 87 17.12 7.54 -9.06
N GLY A 88 16.00 8.25 -9.06
CA GLY A 88 15.60 9.15 -7.97
C GLY A 88 15.45 8.41 -6.65
N ALA A 89 14.77 7.26 -6.66
CA ALA A 89 14.64 6.39 -5.50
C ALA A 89 16.01 5.89 -4.96
N PHE A 90 16.85 5.34 -5.84
CA PHE A 90 18.19 4.87 -5.44
C PHE A 90 19.06 6.00 -4.88
N PHE A 91 19.13 7.15 -5.56
CA PHE A 91 19.97 8.27 -5.12
C PHE A 91 19.41 8.97 -3.87
N ALA A 92 18.10 9.14 -3.72
CA ALA A 92 17.51 9.62 -2.47
C ALA A 92 17.90 8.69 -1.31
N GLY A 93 17.80 7.38 -1.56
CA GLY A 93 18.41 6.28 -0.80
C GLY A 93 19.80 6.59 -0.28
N MET A 94 20.71 6.83 -1.21
CA MET A 94 22.12 7.09 -0.91
C MET A 94 22.32 8.43 -0.19
N THR A 95 21.65 9.50 -0.59
CA THR A 95 21.77 10.85 -0.01
C THR A 95 21.41 10.87 1.46
N ILE A 96 20.21 10.38 1.82
CA ILE A 96 19.74 10.39 3.22
C ILE A 96 20.64 9.50 4.09
N ARG A 97 21.11 8.37 3.55
CA ARG A 97 22.08 7.49 4.23
C ARG A 97 23.42 8.16 4.49
N ALA A 98 23.83 9.14 3.69
CA ALA A 98 25.17 9.69 3.80
C ALA A 98 25.39 10.39 5.15
N ASP A 99 24.35 11.08 5.66
CA ASP A 99 24.46 11.91 6.86
C ASP A 99 23.33 11.70 7.88
N ALA A 100 22.07 11.55 7.44
CA ALA A 100 20.93 11.49 8.36
C ALA A 100 20.79 10.16 9.12
N PHE A 101 21.36 9.07 8.59
CA PHE A 101 21.26 7.75 9.22
C PHE A 101 22.34 7.51 10.28
N PRO A 102 22.11 6.63 11.28
CA PRO A 102 23.14 6.21 12.22
C PRO A 102 24.35 5.60 11.50
N LYS A 103 25.56 5.79 12.06
CA LYS A 103 26.85 5.34 11.47
C LYS A 103 26.83 3.90 10.92
N ALA A 104 26.16 2.97 11.63
CA ALA A 104 26.07 1.56 11.23
C ALA A 104 25.31 1.32 9.90
N THR A 105 24.52 2.29 9.47
CA THR A 105 23.67 2.24 8.26
C THR A 105 24.02 3.31 7.23
N GLN A 106 25.04 4.12 7.50
CA GLN A 106 25.62 5.05 6.53
C GLN A 106 26.38 4.31 5.42
N TRP A 107 27.05 5.04 4.55
CA TRP A 107 27.87 4.44 3.50
C TRP A 107 29.05 3.68 4.08
N SER A 108 29.28 2.46 3.57
CA SER A 108 30.50 1.72 3.82
C SER A 108 31.70 2.35 3.11
N GLU A 109 32.91 1.93 3.46
CA GLU A 109 34.13 2.43 2.79
C GLU A 109 34.15 2.02 1.30
N GLU A 110 33.64 0.83 0.99
CA GLU A 110 33.50 0.34 -0.37
C GLU A 110 32.53 1.20 -1.19
N GLU A 111 31.39 1.58 -0.60
CA GLU A 111 30.43 2.48 -1.24
C GLU A 111 31.04 3.86 -1.50
N ARG A 112 31.80 4.40 -0.54
CA ARG A 112 32.52 5.68 -0.68
C ARG A 112 33.57 5.63 -1.79
N CYS A 113 34.37 4.56 -1.83
CA CYS A 113 35.41 4.37 -2.84
C CYS A 113 34.80 4.28 -4.26
N ALA A 114 33.76 3.48 -4.43
CA ALA A 114 33.05 3.36 -5.69
C ALA A 114 32.43 4.70 -6.11
N MET A 115 31.75 5.41 -5.20
CA MET A 115 31.14 6.69 -5.51
C MET A 115 32.18 7.72 -5.95
N LYS A 116 33.32 7.82 -5.26
CA LYS A 116 34.43 8.71 -5.65
C LYS A 116 34.95 8.45 -7.06
N LYS A 117 34.92 7.19 -7.52
CA LYS A 117 35.35 6.79 -8.86
C LYS A 117 34.31 7.12 -9.93
N PHE A 118 33.03 6.84 -9.68
CA PHE A 118 31.96 6.98 -10.67
C PHE A 118 31.32 8.37 -10.72
N TRP A 119 31.26 9.08 -9.59
CA TRP A 119 30.56 10.37 -9.51
C TRP A 119 31.03 11.40 -10.55
N PRO A 120 32.34 11.59 -10.82
CA PRO A 120 32.80 12.52 -11.86
C PRO A 120 32.29 12.18 -13.27
N LEU A 121 31.97 10.91 -13.54
CA LEU A 121 31.39 10.45 -14.80
C LEU A 121 29.86 10.62 -14.79
N LEU A 122 29.23 10.26 -13.67
CA LEU A 122 27.79 10.32 -13.47
C LEU A 122 27.27 11.76 -13.49
N VAL A 123 27.91 12.70 -12.79
CA VAL A 123 27.49 14.11 -12.72
C VAL A 123 27.50 14.81 -14.08
N ARG A 124 28.24 14.29 -15.06
CA ARG A 124 28.28 14.81 -16.44
C ARG A 124 27.19 14.24 -17.35
N ALA A 125 26.59 13.11 -16.96
CA ALA A 125 25.64 12.36 -17.77
C ALA A 125 24.23 12.32 -17.17
N LEU A 126 24.11 12.48 -15.85
CA LEU A 126 22.83 12.47 -15.15
C LEU A 126 22.02 13.74 -15.45
N PRO A 127 20.68 13.63 -15.52
CA PRO A 127 19.80 14.79 -15.53
C PRO A 127 19.98 15.69 -14.29
N PRO A 128 19.81 17.03 -14.41
CA PRO A 128 20.01 17.96 -13.30
C PRO A 128 19.16 17.69 -12.05
N ASP A 129 17.92 17.23 -12.24
CA ASP A 129 17.00 16.84 -11.16
C ASP A 129 17.51 15.61 -10.39
N VAL A 130 18.09 14.63 -11.09
CA VAL A 130 18.72 13.46 -10.46
C VAL A 130 20.02 13.83 -9.75
N ILE A 131 20.82 14.75 -10.32
CA ILE A 131 22.01 15.29 -9.65
C ILE A 131 21.62 16.01 -8.35
N PHE A 132 20.55 16.80 -8.38
CA PHE A 132 19.99 17.44 -7.20
C PHE A 132 19.58 16.42 -6.13
N ILE A 133 18.89 15.34 -6.50
CA ILE A 133 18.49 14.30 -5.54
C ILE A 133 19.72 13.61 -4.92
N ALA A 134 20.74 13.35 -5.73
CA ALA A 134 21.97 12.66 -5.33
C ALA A 134 22.90 13.54 -4.49
N ASP A 135 22.95 14.84 -4.74
CA ASP A 135 23.90 15.76 -4.08
C ASP A 135 23.29 17.15 -3.91
N PRO A 136 22.23 17.30 -3.08
CA PRO A 136 21.46 18.54 -2.98
C PRO A 136 22.30 19.74 -2.55
N GLU A 137 23.31 19.52 -1.69
CA GLU A 137 24.22 20.55 -1.18
C GLU A 137 25.58 20.57 -1.90
N GLY A 138 25.79 19.66 -2.87
CA GLY A 138 27.01 19.62 -3.69
C GLY A 138 28.25 19.08 -2.97
N SER A 139 28.12 18.58 -1.74
CA SER A 139 29.23 18.14 -0.89
C SER A 139 29.23 16.65 -0.56
N ILE A 140 28.14 15.93 -0.84
CA ILE A 140 27.94 14.54 -0.38
C ILE A 140 28.75 13.56 -1.22
N MET A 141 28.79 13.79 -2.53
CA MET A 141 29.39 12.87 -3.49
C MET A 141 30.90 13.12 -3.73
N GLY A 142 31.51 14.01 -2.94
CA GLY A 142 32.96 14.26 -2.85
C GLY A 142 33.57 15.18 -3.90
N LEU A 143 32.92 15.37 -5.07
CA LEU A 143 33.29 16.41 -6.04
C LEU A 143 32.26 17.54 -5.96
N GLY A 144 32.72 18.74 -5.58
CA GLY A 144 31.87 19.93 -5.51
C GLY A 144 31.11 20.15 -6.81
N SER A 145 29.78 20.07 -6.78
CA SER A 145 28.90 20.36 -7.92
C SER A 145 27.98 21.54 -7.58
N ALA A 146 27.94 22.55 -8.45
CA ALA A 146 27.01 23.67 -8.29
C ALA A 146 25.56 23.31 -8.68
N VAL A 147 25.36 22.19 -9.39
CA VAL A 147 24.05 21.79 -9.94
C VAL A 147 23.03 21.57 -8.82
N GLY A 148 23.39 20.79 -7.80
CA GLY A 148 22.49 20.49 -6.69
C GLY A 148 22.07 21.75 -5.92
N PRO A 149 23.00 22.55 -5.38
CA PRO A 149 22.70 23.78 -4.64
C PRO A 149 21.88 24.80 -5.44
N GLN A 150 22.12 24.91 -6.75
CA GLN A 150 21.44 25.86 -7.61
C GLN A 150 20.14 25.32 -8.22
N PHE A 151 19.80 24.05 -8.00
CA PHE A 151 18.57 23.46 -8.49
C PHE A 151 17.37 24.01 -7.73
N VAL A 152 16.49 24.71 -8.45
CA VAL A 152 15.25 25.30 -7.94
C VAL A 152 14.00 24.74 -8.62
N GLY A 153 14.16 23.98 -9.70
CA GLY A 153 13.04 23.52 -10.53
C GLY A 153 12.48 24.62 -11.45
N ASN A 154 11.56 24.23 -12.34
CA ASN A 154 10.94 25.12 -13.30
C ASN A 154 9.49 25.48 -12.90
N GLY A 155 9.25 26.74 -12.54
CA GLY A 155 7.94 27.23 -12.14
C GLY A 155 7.60 26.97 -10.66
N THR A 156 6.47 27.54 -10.22
CA THR A 156 6.10 27.60 -8.79
C THR A 156 5.92 26.24 -8.13
N SER A 157 5.30 25.29 -8.83
CA SER A 157 5.02 23.95 -8.30
C SER A 157 6.29 23.11 -8.15
N GLU A 158 7.23 23.22 -9.10
CA GLU A 158 8.52 22.55 -8.95
C GLU A 158 9.38 23.18 -7.87
N ILE A 159 9.36 24.51 -7.71
CA ILE A 159 10.07 25.20 -6.62
C ILE A 159 9.61 24.68 -5.26
N ARG A 160 8.29 24.55 -5.05
CA ARG A 160 7.74 23.99 -3.81
C ARG A 160 8.21 22.55 -3.59
N LEU A 161 8.15 21.72 -4.63
CA LEU A 161 8.58 20.32 -4.58
C LEU A 161 10.08 20.17 -4.30
N VAL A 162 10.92 21.02 -4.89
CA VAL A 162 12.36 21.04 -4.63
C VAL A 162 12.64 21.43 -3.17
N GLY A 163 11.93 22.43 -2.65
CA GLY A 163 12.02 22.79 -1.22
C GLY A 163 11.68 21.61 -0.31
N ALA A 164 10.56 20.94 -0.56
CA ALA A 164 10.13 19.76 0.19
C ALA A 164 11.13 18.59 0.07
N LEU A 165 11.68 18.35 -1.12
CA LEU A 165 12.68 17.31 -1.33
C LEU A 165 14.00 17.61 -0.59
N ARG A 166 14.45 18.87 -0.54
CA ARG A 166 15.65 19.23 0.25
C ARG A 166 15.49 18.85 1.72
N GLU A 167 14.34 19.18 2.30
CA GLU A 167 14.06 18.84 3.69
C GLU A 167 14.03 17.33 3.93
N ILE A 168 13.34 16.57 3.07
CA ILE A 168 13.32 15.10 3.16
C ILE A 168 14.73 14.52 3.01
N LEU A 169 15.51 14.98 2.02
CA LEU A 169 16.85 14.49 1.73
C LEU A 169 17.85 14.80 2.86
N ALA A 170 17.61 15.87 3.62
CA ALA A 170 18.34 16.19 4.85
C ALA A 170 17.91 15.37 6.08
N GLY A 171 16.96 14.44 5.93
CA GLY A 171 16.42 13.65 7.05
C GLY A 171 15.28 14.33 7.81
N GLY A 172 14.74 15.44 7.29
CA GLY A 172 13.65 16.21 7.88
C GLY A 172 12.25 15.62 7.64
N HIS A 173 11.25 16.35 8.14
CA HIS A 173 9.82 16.01 8.08
C HIS A 173 9.03 17.19 7.55
N LEU A 174 8.05 16.92 6.70
CA LEU A 174 7.25 17.99 6.11
C LEU A 174 6.03 18.35 6.96
N GLY A 175 5.61 19.61 6.88
CA GLY A 175 4.36 20.09 7.42
C GLY A 175 3.13 19.55 6.68
N TYR A 176 1.97 19.67 7.32
CA TYR A 176 0.69 19.20 6.75
C TYR A 176 0.36 19.90 5.42
N GLU A 177 0.46 21.23 5.36
CA GLU A 177 0.14 22.00 4.16
C GLU A 177 1.14 21.76 3.03
N GLU A 178 2.41 21.54 3.36
CA GLU A 178 3.46 21.25 2.39
C GLU A 178 3.20 19.92 1.69
N ILE A 179 2.87 18.86 2.45
CA ILE A 179 2.50 17.57 1.87
C ILE A 179 1.24 17.69 1.00
N GLN A 180 0.21 18.39 1.48
CA GLN A 180 -1.02 18.61 0.71
C GLN A 180 -0.74 19.31 -0.62
N GLY A 181 0.06 20.39 -0.59
CA GLY A 181 0.46 21.14 -1.78
C GLY A 181 1.26 20.29 -2.75
N VAL A 182 2.30 19.61 -2.25
CA VAL A 182 3.15 18.73 -3.07
C VAL A 182 2.34 17.61 -3.72
N LEU A 183 1.49 16.92 -2.97
CA LEU A 183 0.72 15.79 -3.50
C LEU A 183 -0.28 16.20 -4.58
N LYS A 184 -0.97 17.33 -4.40
CA LYS A 184 -1.94 17.85 -5.38
C LYS A 184 -1.25 18.34 -6.66
N GLU A 185 -0.07 18.92 -6.53
CA GLU A 185 0.72 19.43 -7.66
C GLU A 185 1.46 18.32 -8.42
N VAL A 186 2.09 17.37 -7.71
CA VAL A 186 2.82 16.23 -8.31
C VAL A 186 1.92 15.36 -9.18
N LEU A 187 0.61 15.29 -8.87
CA LEU A 187 -0.34 14.48 -9.62
C LEU A 187 -1.09 15.24 -10.72
N THR A 188 -1.06 16.58 -10.70
CA THR A 188 -1.55 17.42 -11.82
C THR A 188 -0.47 17.64 -12.88
N LEU A 189 0.80 17.61 -12.48
CA LEU A 189 1.90 17.36 -13.41
C LEU A 189 1.74 15.92 -13.93
N LYS A 190 1.50 15.74 -15.23
CA LYS A 190 1.65 14.42 -15.84
C LYS A 190 3.02 13.89 -15.43
N LEU A 191 3.04 12.81 -14.66
CA LEU A 191 4.24 12.23 -14.05
C LEU A 191 5.22 11.73 -15.11
N GLU A 192 5.93 12.65 -15.77
CA GLU A 192 7.13 12.38 -16.55
C GLU A 192 8.39 12.48 -15.67
N ASP A 193 8.28 13.04 -14.46
CA ASP A 193 9.43 13.27 -13.57
C ASP A 193 9.33 12.48 -12.26
N GLY A 194 10.29 11.56 -12.09
CA GLY A 194 10.35 10.53 -11.06
C GLY A 194 10.73 11.04 -9.66
N LYS A 195 9.96 11.96 -9.10
CA LYS A 195 10.14 12.46 -7.73
C LYS A 195 9.38 11.56 -6.76
N SER A 196 10.10 10.83 -5.90
CA SER A 196 9.56 9.79 -5.00
C SER A 196 9.65 10.20 -3.53
N ASN A 197 8.52 10.13 -2.81
CA ASN A 197 8.51 10.20 -1.34
C ASN A 197 8.79 8.80 -0.77
N GLU A 198 10.04 8.55 -0.39
CA GLU A 198 10.45 7.30 0.21
C GLU A 198 10.34 7.32 1.75
N ARG A 199 10.01 6.15 2.30
CA ARG A 199 9.80 5.84 3.73
C ARG A 199 11.11 5.81 4.55
N MET A 200 12.09 6.62 4.17
CA MET A 200 13.42 6.56 4.78
C MET A 200 13.48 7.28 6.12
N ASN A 201 12.68 8.33 6.28
CA ASN A 201 12.37 8.93 7.57
C ASN A 201 11.06 8.32 8.07
N ARG A 202 10.99 7.93 9.35
CA ARG A 202 9.76 7.39 9.93
C ARG A 202 8.71 8.50 9.97
N GLU A 203 7.58 8.33 9.30
CA GLU A 203 6.59 9.40 9.16
C GLU A 203 6.05 9.86 10.51
N THR A 204 5.84 11.16 10.67
CA THR A 204 5.12 11.71 11.82
C THR A 204 3.60 11.58 11.64
N ASP A 205 2.86 11.70 12.74
CA ASP A 205 1.39 11.69 12.72
C ASP A 205 0.80 12.82 11.85
N HIS A 206 1.48 13.98 11.78
CA HIS A 206 1.07 15.09 10.93
C HIS A 206 1.22 14.75 9.45
N GLU A 207 2.34 14.12 9.08
CA GLU A 207 2.60 13.67 7.71
C GLU A 207 1.59 12.60 7.29
N LEU A 208 1.36 11.59 8.14
CA LEU A 208 0.37 10.54 7.88
C LEU A 208 -1.04 11.11 7.72
N LYS A 209 -1.42 12.08 8.55
CA LYS A 209 -2.70 12.78 8.39
C LYS A 209 -2.77 13.51 7.05
N ALA A 210 -1.71 14.19 6.65
CA ALA A 210 -1.65 14.90 5.37
C ALA A 210 -1.78 13.92 4.18
N TYR A 211 -1.02 12.83 4.18
CA TYR A 211 -1.12 11.77 3.17
C TYR A 211 -2.52 11.15 3.10
N CYS A 212 -3.18 10.96 4.25
CA CYS A 212 -4.50 10.33 4.32
C CYS A 212 -5.61 11.20 3.68
N LEU A 213 -5.56 12.51 3.91
CA LEU A 213 -6.64 13.44 3.56
C LEU A 213 -6.42 14.16 2.22
N ALA A 214 -5.23 14.03 1.60
CA ALA A 214 -4.84 14.81 0.42
C ALA A 214 -5.77 14.71 -0.78
N PHE A 215 -6.50 13.59 -0.91
CA PHE A 215 -7.35 13.29 -2.05
C PHE A 215 -8.82 13.14 -1.69
N ASP A 216 -9.22 13.56 -0.49
CA ASP A 216 -10.61 13.39 -0.05
C ASP A 216 -11.61 14.10 -0.96
N ASP A 217 -11.23 15.27 -1.46
CA ASP A 217 -12.07 16.12 -2.30
C ASP A 217 -11.97 15.81 -3.81
N GLU A 218 -11.16 14.83 -4.24
CA GLU A 218 -10.90 14.54 -5.67
C GLU A 218 -12.19 14.30 -6.47
N LEU A 219 -13.17 13.61 -5.87
CA LEU A 219 -14.47 13.31 -6.49
C LEU A 219 -15.64 14.04 -5.80
N GLY A 220 -15.35 15.05 -4.99
CA GLY A 220 -16.34 15.71 -4.13
C GLY A 220 -16.73 14.86 -2.90
N PRO A 221 -17.80 15.24 -2.20
CA PRO A 221 -18.20 14.58 -0.95
C PRO A 221 -18.61 13.11 -1.20
N ALA A 222 -18.20 12.24 -0.27
CA ALA A 222 -18.59 10.83 -0.31
C ALA A 222 -20.11 10.67 -0.19
N PRO A 223 -20.74 9.80 -1.00
CA PRO A 223 -22.17 9.51 -0.87
C PRO A 223 -22.46 8.85 0.49
N VAL A 224 -23.65 9.11 1.02
CA VAL A 224 -24.09 8.61 2.35
C VAL A 224 -25.15 7.53 2.15
N ALA A 225 -24.84 6.30 2.58
CA ALA A 225 -25.73 5.15 2.57
C ALA A 225 -26.71 5.17 3.75
N ASP A 226 -27.96 4.81 3.49
CA ASP A 226 -29.03 4.70 4.48
C ASP A 226 -29.03 3.33 5.16
N VAL A 227 -27.97 3.05 5.92
CA VAL A 227 -27.78 1.79 6.66
C VAL A 227 -27.46 2.05 8.13
N ARG A 228 -27.86 1.11 8.99
CA ARG A 228 -27.67 1.20 10.45
C ARG A 228 -26.19 1.20 10.89
N SER A 229 -25.35 0.50 10.13
CA SER A 229 -23.92 0.37 10.37
C SER A 229 -23.18 0.17 9.05
N LEU A 230 -21.94 0.62 8.97
CA LEU A 230 -21.05 0.37 7.85
C LEU A 230 -19.61 0.17 8.34
N THR A 231 -19.05 -1.01 8.04
CA THR A 231 -17.65 -1.32 8.33
C THR A 231 -16.80 -1.20 7.07
N HIS A 232 -15.81 -0.30 7.08
CA HIS A 232 -14.82 -0.14 6.02
C HIS A 232 -13.65 -1.10 6.22
N TYR A 233 -13.36 -1.91 5.20
CA TYR A 233 -12.29 -2.89 5.19
C TYR A 233 -11.11 -2.41 4.35
N GLY A 234 -10.09 -1.88 5.04
CA GLY A 234 -8.83 -1.44 4.48
C GLY A 234 -7.74 -2.50 4.52
N GLU A 235 -7.83 -3.50 3.65
CA GLU A 235 -6.75 -4.50 3.52
C GLU A 235 -5.49 -3.90 2.88
N PRO A 236 -4.28 -4.46 3.09
CA PRO A 236 -3.11 -4.13 2.29
C PRO A 236 -3.36 -4.39 0.81
N TYR A 237 -3.17 -3.36 -0.01
CA TYR A 237 -3.45 -3.38 -1.44
C TYR A 237 -2.46 -4.22 -2.25
N ASP A 238 -1.27 -4.50 -1.70
CA ASP A 238 -0.24 -5.37 -2.32
C ASP A 238 -0.59 -6.87 -2.27
N GLY A 239 -1.68 -7.23 -1.59
CA GLY A 239 -2.23 -8.58 -1.56
C GLY A 239 -1.42 -9.55 -0.69
N ASN A 240 -1.87 -10.81 -0.69
CA ASN A 240 -1.17 -11.90 -0.01
C ASN A 240 -0.56 -12.87 -1.03
N THR A 241 0.53 -13.54 -0.65
CA THR A 241 1.17 -14.56 -1.51
C THR A 241 1.18 -15.95 -0.87
N ARG A 242 1.02 -16.06 0.45
CA ARG A 242 1.15 -17.35 1.17
C ARG A 242 -0.06 -17.75 2.02
N TYR A 243 -1.00 -16.84 2.26
CA TYR A 243 -2.08 -17.07 3.25
C TYR A 243 -3.46 -16.80 2.67
N PHE A 244 -4.42 -17.64 3.07
CA PHE A 244 -5.82 -17.53 2.70
C PHE A 244 -6.37 -16.13 3.03
N ARG A 245 -7.01 -15.48 2.06
CA ARG A 245 -7.67 -14.18 2.24
C ARG A 245 -9.15 -14.39 2.51
N SER A 246 -9.54 -14.26 3.79
CA SER A 246 -10.92 -14.50 4.25
C SER A 246 -11.85 -13.30 4.08
N THR A 247 -11.34 -12.09 3.94
CA THR A 247 -12.11 -10.84 4.11
C THR A 247 -13.31 -10.74 3.19
N LEU A 248 -13.19 -11.12 1.91
CA LEU A 248 -14.32 -11.15 0.97
C LEU A 248 -15.44 -12.11 1.37
N PHE A 249 -15.12 -13.20 2.07
CA PHE A 249 -16.12 -14.16 2.56
C PHE A 249 -16.67 -13.74 3.91
N VAL A 250 -15.86 -13.09 4.76
CA VAL A 250 -16.28 -12.51 6.04
C VAL A 250 -17.36 -11.45 5.81
N VAL A 251 -17.14 -10.50 4.90
CA VAL A 251 -18.16 -9.47 4.57
C VAL A 251 -19.44 -10.06 3.98
N ALA A 252 -19.33 -11.17 3.23
CA ALA A 252 -20.51 -11.88 2.72
C ALA A 252 -21.31 -12.51 3.86
N VAL A 253 -20.65 -13.13 4.84
CA VAL A 253 -21.29 -13.66 6.06
C VAL A 253 -21.91 -12.53 6.89
N ARG A 254 -21.21 -11.41 7.09
CA ARG A 254 -21.71 -10.21 7.78
C ARG A 254 -22.99 -9.66 7.18
N SER A 255 -23.04 -9.63 5.85
CA SER A 255 -24.22 -9.14 5.12
C SER A 255 -25.46 -10.01 5.36
N CYS A 256 -25.29 -11.32 5.56
CA CYS A 256 -26.41 -12.23 5.86
C CYS A 256 -27.11 -11.96 7.19
N TYR A 257 -26.46 -11.29 8.15
CA TYR A 257 -27.07 -10.87 9.42
C TYR A 257 -27.19 -9.35 9.53
N GLY A 258 -27.17 -8.64 8.40
CA GLY A 258 -27.51 -7.23 8.33
C GLY A 258 -26.41 -6.27 8.79
N GLU A 259 -25.15 -6.70 8.86
CA GLU A 259 -23.99 -5.81 9.07
C GLU A 259 -23.38 -5.42 7.71
N SER A 260 -23.60 -4.17 7.29
CA SER A 260 -23.12 -3.70 5.99
C SER A 260 -21.61 -3.47 5.95
N SER A 261 -20.99 -3.74 4.81
CA SER A 261 -19.53 -3.66 4.66
C SER A 261 -19.10 -2.97 3.37
N LEU A 262 -18.05 -2.16 3.43
CA LEU A 262 -17.38 -1.58 2.27
C LEU A 262 -15.95 -2.12 2.18
N LEU A 263 -15.65 -2.88 1.13
CA LEU A 263 -14.27 -3.24 0.81
C LEU A 263 -13.72 -2.26 -0.21
N HIS A 264 -12.42 -1.99 -0.12
CA HIS A 264 -11.75 -1.19 -1.13
C HIS A 264 -10.32 -1.67 -1.34
N GLY A 265 -9.81 -1.50 -2.57
CA GLY A 265 -8.46 -1.95 -2.93
C GLY A 265 -8.13 -1.77 -4.39
N VAL A 266 -7.33 -2.67 -4.94
CA VAL A 266 -6.88 -2.65 -6.34
C VAL A 266 -6.74 -4.06 -6.90
N GLU A 267 -6.74 -4.17 -8.22
CA GLU A 267 -6.42 -5.40 -8.95
C GLU A 267 -4.99 -5.85 -8.74
N TRP A 268 -4.03 -4.93 -8.73
CA TRP A 268 -2.63 -5.26 -8.58
C TRP A 268 -1.86 -4.08 -8.01
N MET A 269 -0.95 -4.35 -7.07
CA MET A 269 -0.07 -3.33 -6.47
C MET A 269 1.30 -3.93 -6.11
N PRO A 270 2.41 -3.25 -6.45
CA PRO A 270 3.73 -3.60 -5.95
C PRO A 270 3.86 -3.32 -4.44
N PRO A 271 4.86 -3.89 -3.75
CA PRO A 271 5.95 -4.70 -4.29
C PRO A 271 5.65 -6.20 -4.38
N LYS A 272 4.59 -6.69 -3.70
CA LYS A 272 4.27 -8.12 -3.69
C LYS A 272 3.54 -8.57 -4.95
N GLY A 273 2.54 -7.79 -5.39
CA GLY A 273 1.64 -8.20 -6.47
C GLY A 273 0.88 -9.50 -6.15
N GLY A 274 0.44 -9.68 -4.90
CA GLY A 274 -0.27 -10.87 -4.44
C GLY A 274 -1.73 -10.95 -4.87
N VAL A 275 -2.45 -11.92 -4.31
CA VAL A 275 -3.90 -12.07 -4.50
C VAL A 275 -4.64 -10.95 -3.78
N THR A 276 -5.59 -10.32 -4.47
CA THR A 276 -6.45 -9.24 -3.94
C THR A 276 -7.94 -9.56 -4.07
N GLU A 277 -8.78 -8.80 -3.37
CA GLU A 277 -10.24 -8.90 -3.46
C GLU A 277 -10.75 -8.60 -4.88
N GLU A 278 -10.15 -7.63 -5.59
CA GLU A 278 -10.57 -7.30 -6.97
C GLU A 278 -10.31 -8.48 -7.92
N GLN A 279 -9.16 -9.15 -7.78
CA GLN A 279 -8.84 -10.33 -8.59
C GLN A 279 -9.84 -11.45 -8.33
N MET A 280 -10.18 -11.69 -7.06
CA MET A 280 -11.16 -12.71 -6.71
C MET A 280 -12.56 -12.39 -7.26
N LEU A 281 -13.00 -11.14 -7.13
CA LEU A 281 -14.28 -10.67 -7.66
C LEU A 281 -14.33 -10.79 -9.19
N LYS A 282 -13.28 -10.35 -9.89
CA LYS A 282 -13.17 -10.49 -11.36
C LYS A 282 -13.20 -11.96 -11.79
N PHE A 283 -12.49 -12.84 -11.09
CA PHE A 283 -12.52 -14.28 -11.37
C PHE A 283 -13.93 -14.88 -11.21
N MET A 284 -14.70 -14.42 -10.23
CA MET A 284 -16.10 -14.82 -10.04
C MET A 284 -17.09 -14.13 -11.00
N GLY A 285 -16.62 -13.26 -11.90
CA GLY A 285 -17.47 -12.53 -12.86
C GLY A 285 -18.17 -11.30 -12.30
N ALA A 286 -17.76 -10.80 -11.13
CA ALA A 286 -18.34 -9.61 -10.53
C ALA A 286 -17.81 -8.32 -11.19
N LYS A 287 -18.67 -7.30 -11.22
CA LYS A 287 -18.33 -5.96 -11.70
C LYS A 287 -17.47 -5.24 -10.66
N THR A 288 -16.31 -4.73 -11.08
CA THR A 288 -15.32 -4.06 -10.20
C THR A 288 -15.02 -2.61 -10.60
N ASN A 289 -15.63 -2.13 -11.69
CA ASN A 289 -15.63 -0.74 -12.12
C ASN A 289 -16.92 -0.03 -11.66
N LEU A 290 -17.16 -0.06 -10.35
CA LEU A 290 -18.31 0.57 -9.73
C LEU A 290 -17.99 2.01 -9.36
N SER A 291 -18.89 2.93 -9.69
CA SER A 291 -18.87 4.28 -9.12
C SER A 291 -19.21 4.23 -7.62
N LEU A 292 -18.89 5.30 -6.88
CA LEU A 292 -19.24 5.41 -5.46
C LEU A 292 -20.76 5.32 -5.22
N HIS A 293 -21.57 5.88 -6.12
CA HIS A 293 -23.03 5.82 -6.05
C HIS A 293 -23.56 4.39 -6.29
N GLN A 294 -23.00 3.67 -7.27
CA GLN A 294 -23.35 2.26 -7.48
C GLN A 294 -22.94 1.38 -6.28
N GLY A 295 -21.80 1.69 -5.65
CA GLY A 295 -21.41 1.02 -4.40
C GLY A 295 -22.40 1.28 -3.27
N LYS A 296 -22.92 2.51 -3.16
CA LYS A 296 -23.96 2.86 -2.17
C LYS A 296 -25.22 2.05 -2.42
N GLU A 297 -25.68 1.96 -3.67
CA GLU A 297 -26.88 1.17 -4.03
C GLU A 297 -26.73 -0.30 -3.64
N LEU A 298 -25.54 -0.90 -3.81
CA LEU A 298 -25.29 -2.29 -3.38
C LEU A 298 -25.24 -2.46 -1.85
N ILE A 299 -24.72 -1.47 -1.13
CA ILE A 299 -24.70 -1.47 0.35
C ILE A 299 -26.12 -1.39 0.91
N GLU A 300 -26.99 -0.58 0.30
CA GLU A 300 -28.38 -0.40 0.73
C GLU A 300 -29.30 -1.56 0.30
N ALA A 301 -28.90 -2.35 -0.69
CA ALA A 301 -29.68 -3.50 -1.13
C ALA A 301 -29.65 -4.63 -0.10
N GLU A 302 -30.80 -4.95 0.49
CA GLU A 302 -30.99 -5.98 1.54
C GLU A 302 -30.45 -7.36 1.12
N GLU A 303 -30.58 -7.71 -0.16
CA GLU A 303 -30.09 -8.98 -0.73
C GLU A 303 -28.57 -9.04 -0.93
N VAL A 304 -27.86 -7.91 -0.75
CA VAL A 304 -26.42 -7.78 -1.02
C VAL A 304 -25.66 -7.36 0.23
N GLY A 305 -25.95 -6.19 0.81
CA GLY A 305 -25.37 -5.70 2.07
C GLY A 305 -23.89 -5.28 2.03
N PHE A 306 -23.17 -5.43 0.92
CA PHE A 306 -21.78 -4.98 0.79
C PHE A 306 -21.42 -4.52 -0.61
N ALA A 307 -20.36 -3.71 -0.70
CA ALA A 307 -19.78 -3.30 -1.98
C ALA A 307 -18.25 -3.38 -1.97
N TYR A 308 -17.67 -3.57 -3.15
CA TYR A 308 -16.24 -3.41 -3.39
C TYR A 308 -16.01 -2.19 -4.28
N ILE A 309 -15.15 -1.27 -3.84
CA ILE A 309 -14.75 -0.09 -4.61
C ILE A 309 -13.27 -0.18 -4.97
N SER A 310 -12.98 -0.23 -6.27
CA SER A 310 -11.59 -0.15 -6.75
C SER A 310 -11.06 1.27 -6.57
N LYS A 311 -9.83 1.40 -6.08
CA LYS A 311 -9.09 2.66 -6.01
C LYS A 311 -9.02 3.36 -7.37
N ARG A 312 -9.03 2.60 -8.47
CA ARG A 312 -9.11 3.12 -9.83
C ARG A 312 -10.32 4.03 -10.02
N GLU A 313 -11.47 3.64 -9.46
CA GLU A 313 -12.73 4.39 -9.57
C GLU A 313 -12.86 5.45 -8.47
N ALA A 314 -12.29 5.21 -7.28
CA ALA A 314 -12.40 6.13 -6.15
C ALA A 314 -11.38 7.27 -6.16
N ARG A 315 -10.14 7.00 -6.58
CA ARG A 315 -8.98 7.92 -6.49
C ARG A 315 -8.02 7.68 -7.65
N SER A 316 -8.41 8.14 -8.83
CA SER A 316 -7.68 7.94 -10.08
C SER A 316 -6.25 8.48 -10.01
N SER A 317 -6.06 9.61 -9.32
CA SER A 317 -4.77 10.26 -9.13
C SER A 317 -3.81 9.34 -8.35
N LEU A 318 -4.27 8.80 -7.23
CA LEU A 318 -3.49 7.85 -6.45
C LEU A 318 -3.30 6.48 -7.14
N TYR A 319 -4.21 6.09 -8.03
CA TYR A 319 -4.08 4.88 -8.85
C TYR A 319 -3.01 5.04 -9.93
N SER A 320 -2.81 6.25 -10.47
CA SER A 320 -1.78 6.54 -11.49
C SER A 320 -0.34 6.26 -11.02
N LEU A 321 -0.12 6.25 -9.70
CA LEU A 321 1.18 6.04 -9.05
C LEU A 321 1.69 4.59 -9.06
N ILE A 322 0.92 3.61 -9.59
CA ILE A 322 1.33 2.19 -9.58
C ILE A 322 2.69 1.97 -10.25
N GLY A 323 2.92 2.61 -11.40
CA GLY A 323 4.19 2.51 -12.12
C GLY A 323 5.37 3.05 -11.29
N LEU A 324 5.19 4.20 -10.66
CA LEU A 324 6.19 4.79 -9.77
C LEU A 324 6.47 3.88 -8.56
N ARG A 325 5.44 3.35 -7.91
CA ARG A 325 5.59 2.42 -6.77
C ARG A 325 6.34 1.15 -7.14
N GLU A 326 6.20 0.69 -8.37
CA GLU A 326 6.92 -0.49 -8.85
C GLU A 326 8.43 -0.21 -8.97
N GLN A 327 8.80 0.96 -9.48
CA GLN A 327 10.20 1.40 -9.54
C GLN A 327 10.79 1.59 -8.14
N ILE A 328 10.00 2.08 -7.18
CA ILE A 328 10.44 2.28 -5.79
C ILE A 328 10.61 0.94 -5.04
N LYS A 329 9.80 -0.10 -5.32
CA LYS A 329 9.81 -1.44 -4.66
C LYS A 329 9.70 -1.42 -3.13
N LYS A 330 9.61 -0.24 -2.53
CA LYS A 330 9.32 0.01 -1.12
C LYS A 330 7.89 0.49 -1.00
N ARG A 331 7.36 0.31 0.21
CA ARG A 331 6.03 0.75 0.58
C ARG A 331 6.10 2.24 0.90
N PRO A 332 5.54 3.13 0.06
CA PRO A 332 5.54 4.57 0.36
C PRO A 332 4.61 4.87 1.55
N SER A 333 4.73 6.07 2.12
CA SER A 333 3.86 6.54 3.22
C SER A 333 2.37 6.46 2.89
N LEU A 334 2.02 6.69 1.62
CA LEU A 334 0.66 6.55 1.09
C LEU A 334 0.08 5.13 1.27
N GLU A 335 0.89 4.08 1.31
CA GLU A 335 0.39 2.72 1.53
C GLU A 335 -0.17 2.52 2.94
N THR A 336 0.39 3.22 3.92
CA THR A 336 -0.11 3.18 5.30
C THR A 336 -1.50 3.81 5.37
N THR A 337 -1.68 4.96 4.71
CA THR A 337 -2.88 5.80 4.85
C THR A 337 -4.00 5.43 3.87
N GLU A 338 -3.68 4.84 2.72
CA GLU A 338 -4.67 4.45 1.70
C GLU A 338 -5.63 3.36 2.16
N LYS A 339 -5.36 2.72 3.30
CA LYS A 339 -6.23 1.73 3.95
C LYS A 339 -7.28 2.38 4.88
N VAL A 340 -7.10 3.63 5.29
CA VAL A 340 -8.00 4.31 6.23
C VAL A 340 -8.87 5.32 5.46
N GLN A 341 -9.81 4.80 4.67
CA GLN A 341 -10.61 5.58 3.72
C GLN A 341 -12.11 5.39 3.95
N GLN A 342 -12.89 6.45 3.71
CA GLN A 342 -14.37 6.45 3.75
C GLN A 342 -14.94 6.86 2.39
N PHE A 343 -14.77 6.00 1.39
CA PHE A 343 -15.24 6.31 0.03
C PHE A 343 -16.77 6.41 -0.08
N ILE A 344 -17.48 5.76 0.84
CA ILE A 344 -18.93 5.87 1.05
C ILE A 344 -19.10 6.01 2.55
N ARG A 345 -20.05 6.83 3.02
CA ARG A 345 -20.35 6.99 4.44
C ARG A 345 -21.68 6.34 4.79
N ALA A 346 -22.00 6.21 6.08
CA ALA A 346 -23.32 5.77 6.53
C ALA A 346 -24.04 6.84 7.35
N LYS A 347 -25.39 6.80 7.36
CA LYS A 347 -26.18 7.56 8.33
C LYS A 347 -26.02 7.01 9.75
N GLY A 348 -25.85 5.69 9.87
CA GLY A 348 -25.66 5.01 11.14
C GLY A 348 -24.20 4.92 11.60
N ARG A 349 -23.87 3.87 12.35
CA ARG A 349 -22.56 3.67 12.95
C ARG A 349 -21.49 3.33 11.91
N GLU A 350 -20.47 4.16 11.80
CA GLU A 350 -19.30 3.91 10.93
C GLU A 350 -18.15 3.25 11.72
N SER A 351 -17.52 2.24 11.13
CA SER A 351 -16.33 1.57 11.67
C SER A 351 -15.25 1.38 10.62
N ILE A 352 -13.98 1.38 11.00
CA ILE A 352 -12.86 1.03 10.08
C ILE A 352 -12.04 -0.11 10.66
N GLY A 353 -11.78 -1.14 9.85
CA GLY A 353 -10.83 -2.20 10.12
C GLY A 353 -9.67 -2.18 9.12
N THR A 354 -8.42 -2.19 9.60
CA THR A 354 -7.24 -2.37 8.73
C THR A 354 -6.18 -3.29 9.35
N GLY A 355 -5.41 -3.97 8.50
CA GLY A 355 -4.25 -4.74 8.93
C GLY A 355 -2.95 -3.92 8.95
N PHE A 356 -1.92 -4.34 9.69
CA PHE A 356 -0.60 -3.69 9.67
C PHE A 356 0.58 -4.68 9.73
N TYR A 357 1.73 -4.28 9.17
CA TYR A 357 2.93 -5.12 9.07
C TYR A 357 3.90 -4.95 10.23
N HIS A 358 4.24 -3.70 10.50
CA HIS A 358 5.34 -3.32 11.36
C HIS A 358 4.77 -2.72 12.63
N GLU A 359 5.36 -3.10 13.75
CA GLU A 359 5.05 -2.49 15.04
C GLU A 359 5.33 -0.99 15.04
N GLY A 360 4.50 -0.24 15.77
CA GLY A 360 4.53 1.21 15.84
C GLY A 360 3.65 1.90 14.81
N TYR A 361 2.77 1.17 14.13
CA TYR A 361 1.74 1.70 13.22
C TYR A 361 0.31 1.52 13.73
N GLU A 362 0.13 0.87 14.89
CA GLU A 362 -1.15 0.66 15.56
C GLU A 362 -1.78 2.02 15.89
N GLU A 363 -1.09 2.80 16.73
CA GLU A 363 -1.56 4.11 17.18
C GLU A 363 -1.72 5.11 16.02
N PRO A 364 -0.77 5.23 15.06
CA PRO A 364 -0.99 6.10 13.90
C PRO A 364 -2.22 5.73 13.08
N LEU A 365 -2.49 4.45 12.83
CA LEU A 365 -3.66 4.03 12.07
C LEU A 365 -4.95 4.32 12.84
N LEU A 366 -4.99 4.05 14.16
CA LEU A 366 -6.13 4.38 15.01
C LEU A 366 -6.35 5.89 15.12
N MET A 367 -5.29 6.68 15.17
CA MET A 367 -5.35 8.15 15.11
C MET A 367 -6.01 8.61 13.81
N LEU A 368 -5.64 8.06 12.65
CA LEU A 368 -6.27 8.38 11.37
C LEU A 368 -7.76 8.03 11.37
N MET A 369 -8.14 6.88 11.94
CA MET A 369 -9.55 6.50 12.08
C MET A 369 -10.32 7.49 12.99
N LYS A 370 -9.74 7.90 14.12
CA LYS A 370 -10.33 8.95 14.98
C LYS A 370 -10.49 10.28 14.22
N ARG A 371 -9.52 10.65 13.38
CA ARG A 371 -9.59 11.85 12.52
C ARG A 371 -10.64 11.74 11.41
N ARG A 372 -10.96 10.53 10.94
CA ARG A 372 -12.09 10.24 10.04
C ARG A 372 -13.45 10.39 10.73
N GLY A 373 -13.47 10.45 12.07
CA GLY A 373 -14.71 10.60 12.84
C GLY A 373 -15.56 9.34 12.87
N VAL A 374 -14.97 8.16 12.66
CA VAL A 374 -15.69 6.89 12.81
C VAL A 374 -15.89 6.54 14.27
N HIS A 375 -16.93 5.76 14.55
CA HIS A 375 -17.37 5.45 15.91
C HIS A 375 -16.48 4.37 16.56
N SER A 376 -15.93 3.48 15.74
CA SER A 376 -15.03 2.42 16.16
C SER A 376 -13.94 2.16 15.13
N GLY A 377 -12.75 1.82 15.63
CA GLY A 377 -11.59 1.50 14.80
C GLY A 377 -10.90 0.25 15.30
N LEU A 378 -10.44 -0.59 14.37
CA LEU A 378 -9.72 -1.83 14.66
C LEU A 378 -8.48 -1.95 13.77
N VAL A 379 -7.34 -2.18 14.40
CA VAL A 379 -6.10 -2.53 13.72
C VAL A 379 -5.68 -3.95 14.11
N VAL A 380 -5.31 -4.77 13.12
CA VAL A 380 -4.92 -6.16 13.35
C VAL A 380 -3.55 -6.46 12.74
N LYS A 381 -2.70 -7.15 13.50
CA LYS A 381 -1.47 -7.75 12.97
C LYS A 381 -1.76 -9.15 12.43
N GLY A 382 -2.39 -9.23 11.28
CA GLY A 382 -2.64 -10.52 10.62
C GLY A 382 -1.43 -11.06 9.87
N GLU A 383 -1.59 -12.26 9.31
CA GLU A 383 -0.57 -12.87 8.46
C GLU A 383 -0.33 -11.99 7.22
N GLU A 384 0.93 -11.68 6.92
CA GLU A 384 1.28 -10.70 5.88
C GLU A 384 0.57 -9.35 6.06
N GLY A 385 0.38 -8.92 7.31
CA GLY A 385 -0.20 -7.62 7.65
C GLY A 385 -1.66 -7.47 7.22
N ALA A 386 -2.34 -8.57 6.90
CA ALA A 386 -3.78 -8.58 6.60
C ALA A 386 -4.62 -8.21 7.83
N LEU A 387 -5.87 -7.80 7.61
CA LEU A 387 -6.83 -7.61 8.72
C LEU A 387 -7.27 -8.96 9.30
N SER A 388 -7.28 -10.00 8.48
CA SER A 388 -7.76 -11.32 8.88
C SER A 388 -6.84 -11.99 9.92
N MET A 389 -7.38 -12.21 11.12
CA MET A 389 -6.79 -13.08 12.14
C MET A 389 -6.69 -14.51 11.63
N THR A 390 -5.71 -15.23 12.15
CA THR A 390 -5.49 -16.63 11.87
C THR A 390 -5.80 -17.44 13.11
N THR A 391 -6.30 -18.64 12.92
CA THR A 391 -6.45 -19.58 14.01
C THR A 391 -5.10 -20.22 14.32
N ARG A 392 -3.92 -19.55 14.36
CA ARG A 392 -2.62 -20.20 14.70
C ARG A 392 -2.18 -19.94 16.15
N LEU A 393 -1.65 -20.95 16.84
CA LEU A 393 -1.04 -20.78 18.17
C LEU A 393 0.09 -19.76 18.08
N ARG A 394 0.20 -18.89 19.10
CA ARG A 394 1.36 -18.01 19.26
C ARG A 394 2.63 -18.86 19.33
N SER A 395 3.62 -18.54 18.51
CA SER A 395 4.93 -19.19 18.63
C SER A 395 5.60 -18.73 19.92
N ALA A 396 5.88 -19.66 20.83
CA ALA A 396 6.57 -19.41 22.11
C ALA A 396 7.96 -18.75 21.94
N SER A 397 8.51 -18.71 20.73
CA SER A 397 9.83 -18.16 20.40
C SER A 397 9.84 -16.68 19.98
N THR A 398 8.71 -15.97 20.02
CA THR A 398 8.68 -14.53 19.65
C THR A 398 9.02 -13.64 20.84
N SER A 399 10.31 -13.49 21.14
CA SER A 399 10.82 -12.60 22.20
C SER A 399 10.93 -11.12 21.78
N LYS A 400 10.61 -10.77 20.51
CA LYS A 400 10.65 -9.38 20.03
C LYS A 400 9.43 -9.04 19.16
N GLY A 401 8.67 -8.07 19.64
CA GLY A 401 7.58 -7.38 18.95
C GLY A 401 6.22 -8.05 19.01
N LEU A 402 5.20 -7.35 18.49
CA LEU A 402 3.81 -7.81 18.60
C LEU A 402 3.56 -9.12 17.84
N PRO A 403 2.81 -10.08 18.40
CA PRO A 403 2.52 -11.35 17.74
C PRO A 403 1.51 -11.19 16.61
N VAL A 404 1.44 -12.21 15.73
CA VAL A 404 0.29 -12.36 14.82
C VAL A 404 -0.99 -12.51 15.66
N ASN A 405 -2.11 -11.96 15.17
CA ASN A 405 -3.39 -11.77 15.87
C ASN A 405 -3.42 -10.65 16.92
N HIS A 406 -2.34 -9.89 17.10
CA HIS A 406 -2.43 -8.70 17.93
C HIS A 406 -3.50 -7.75 17.38
N CYS A 407 -4.41 -7.31 18.24
CA CYS A 407 -5.48 -6.38 17.93
C CYS A 407 -5.39 -5.15 18.86
N SER A 408 -5.60 -3.97 18.30
CA SER A 408 -5.82 -2.74 19.06
C SER A 408 -6.98 -1.96 18.43
N GLY A 409 -7.73 -1.22 19.23
CA GLY A 409 -8.91 -0.54 18.74
C GLY A 409 -9.56 0.41 19.75
N PHE A 410 -10.58 1.13 19.28
CA PHE A 410 -11.39 2.01 20.11
C PHE A 410 -12.87 1.87 19.76
N ARG A 411 -13.73 2.24 20.71
CA ARG A 411 -15.18 2.40 20.54
C ARG A 411 -15.61 3.72 21.18
N SER A 412 -16.67 4.34 20.66
CA SER A 412 -17.20 5.62 21.20
C SER A 412 -17.74 5.52 22.62
N VAL A 413 -17.91 4.30 23.15
CA VAL A 413 -18.27 4.03 24.55
C VAL A 413 -17.08 3.34 25.25
N GLY A 414 -16.18 4.15 25.79
CA GLY A 414 -15.55 3.93 27.10
C GLY A 414 -14.54 2.80 27.34
N MET A 415 -14.15 1.95 26.39
CA MET A 415 -13.08 0.96 26.61
C MET A 415 -12.13 0.82 25.43
N GLU A 416 -10.84 1.00 25.69
CA GLU A 416 -9.77 0.41 24.88
C GLU A 416 -9.80 -1.11 25.12
N SER A 417 -9.92 -1.89 24.06
CA SER A 417 -9.96 -3.35 24.14
C SER A 417 -8.74 -3.89 23.41
N ALA A 418 -7.79 -4.42 24.17
CA ALA A 418 -6.72 -5.26 23.67
C ALA A 418 -7.09 -6.72 23.96
N CYS A 419 -7.28 -7.52 22.92
CA CYS A 419 -7.56 -8.95 23.04
C CYS A 419 -6.45 -9.75 22.36
N GLU A 420 -5.89 -10.72 23.08
CA GLU A 420 -4.99 -11.73 22.53
C GLU A 420 -5.80 -13.00 22.25
N VAL A 421 -5.72 -13.54 21.02
CA VAL A 421 -6.44 -14.76 20.61
C VAL A 421 -5.44 -15.87 20.29
N ASP A 422 -5.49 -16.97 21.05
CA ASP A 422 -4.69 -18.17 20.82
C ASP A 422 -5.31 -19.07 19.72
N GLY A 423 -4.52 -19.51 18.73
CA GLY A 423 -4.99 -20.39 17.66
C GLY A 423 -4.51 -21.85 17.76
N VAL A 424 -4.54 -22.65 16.68
CA VAL A 424 -4.10 -24.05 16.45
C VAL A 424 -3.43 -24.23 15.06
N SER A 425 -2.43 -25.11 14.91
CA SER A 425 -1.63 -25.30 13.68
C SER A 425 -2.38 -25.87 12.44
N ARG A 426 -1.99 -25.46 11.20
CA ARG A 426 -1.91 -26.22 9.91
C ARG A 426 -1.82 -25.31 8.63
N PRO A 427 -1.68 -25.87 7.42
CA PRO A 427 -0.51 -25.80 6.53
C PRO A 427 -0.31 -24.45 5.79
N SER A 428 0.82 -24.31 5.10
CA SER A 428 1.07 -23.21 4.15
C SER A 428 0.14 -23.33 2.93
N PHE A 429 -0.56 -22.25 2.59
CA PHE A 429 -1.32 -22.19 1.35
C PHE A 429 -0.38 -21.76 0.22
N ARG A 430 -0.40 -22.46 -0.91
CA ARG A 430 0.07 -21.87 -2.17
C ARG A 430 -1.11 -21.04 -2.67
N LEU A 431 -1.03 -19.72 -2.53
CA LEU A 431 -2.18 -18.86 -2.78
C LEU A 431 -2.31 -18.56 -4.28
N GLU A 432 -3.31 -19.18 -4.90
CA GLU A 432 -3.80 -18.84 -6.23
C GLU A 432 -5.24 -18.31 -6.09
N VAL A 433 -5.63 -17.38 -6.98
CA VAL A 433 -6.98 -16.76 -6.96
C VAL A 433 -8.07 -17.85 -6.96
N SER A 434 -7.96 -18.82 -7.86
CA SER A 434 -8.89 -19.95 -7.98
C SER A 434 -8.97 -20.76 -6.68
N LYS A 435 -7.83 -21.09 -6.06
CA LYS A 435 -7.80 -21.88 -4.84
C LYS A 435 -8.38 -21.13 -3.64
N ASN A 436 -8.12 -19.82 -3.53
CA ASN A 436 -8.70 -19.00 -2.48
C ASN A 436 -10.24 -18.93 -2.61
N ILE A 437 -10.74 -18.82 -3.85
CA ILE A 437 -12.19 -18.84 -4.13
C ILE A 437 -12.80 -20.21 -3.83
N GLU A 438 -12.16 -21.29 -4.27
CA GLU A 438 -12.64 -22.67 -4.02
C GLU A 438 -12.83 -22.92 -2.52
N LEU A 439 -11.81 -22.61 -1.72
CA LEU A 439 -11.83 -22.78 -0.26
C LEU A 439 -12.88 -21.89 0.42
N GLY A 440 -13.00 -20.62 0.00
CA GLY A 440 -13.97 -19.71 0.58
C GLY A 440 -15.42 -20.07 0.22
N LEU A 441 -15.68 -20.48 -1.02
CA LEU A 441 -17.02 -20.94 -1.43
C LEU A 441 -17.42 -22.25 -0.76
N ALA A 442 -16.49 -23.19 -0.56
CA ALA A 442 -16.72 -24.40 0.21
C ALA A 442 -17.14 -24.06 1.66
N ALA A 443 -16.40 -23.16 2.31
CA ALA A 443 -16.74 -22.67 3.63
C ALA A 443 -18.12 -22.01 3.68
N LEU A 444 -18.48 -21.16 2.71
CA LEU A 444 -19.80 -20.53 2.64
C LEU A 444 -20.95 -21.53 2.42
N ARG A 445 -20.66 -22.72 1.86
CA ARG A 445 -21.63 -23.83 1.78
C ARG A 445 -21.73 -24.65 3.07
N GLY A 446 -20.96 -24.29 4.10
CA GLY A 446 -20.93 -24.99 5.38
C GLY A 446 -19.93 -26.15 5.46
N GLU A 447 -19.09 -26.35 4.44
CA GLU A 447 -18.03 -27.36 4.48
C GLU A 447 -17.00 -26.97 5.55
N LYS A 448 -16.92 -27.76 6.62
CA LYS A 448 -16.04 -27.49 7.77
C LYS A 448 -14.57 -27.65 7.39
N GLY A 449 -13.72 -26.81 7.99
CA GLY A 449 -12.28 -26.84 7.79
C GLY A 449 -11.63 -25.48 8.03
N PRO A 450 -10.31 -25.34 7.76
CA PRO A 450 -9.56 -24.14 8.13
C PRO A 450 -10.10 -22.84 7.54
N ALA A 451 -10.62 -22.86 6.32
CA ALA A 451 -11.22 -21.68 5.69
C ALA A 451 -12.54 -21.29 6.39
N TYR A 452 -13.37 -22.29 6.74
CA TYR A 452 -14.60 -22.10 7.50
C TYR A 452 -14.32 -21.50 8.87
N ASP A 453 -13.41 -22.10 9.63
CA ASP A 453 -13.08 -21.64 10.99
C ASP A 453 -12.52 -20.22 10.96
N ARG A 454 -11.68 -19.89 9.97
CA ARG A 454 -11.14 -18.54 9.80
C ARG A 454 -12.21 -17.52 9.44
N ILE A 455 -13.17 -17.87 8.59
CA ILE A 455 -14.28 -16.98 8.23
C ILE A 455 -15.19 -16.74 9.45
N VAL A 456 -15.56 -17.79 10.17
CA VAL A 456 -16.41 -17.68 11.37
C VAL A 456 -15.70 -16.88 12.46
N LEU A 457 -14.42 -17.19 12.74
CA LEU A 457 -13.62 -16.45 13.71
C LEU A 457 -13.62 -14.96 13.35
N ASN A 458 -13.24 -14.61 12.13
CA ASN A 458 -13.09 -13.22 11.72
C ASN A 458 -14.43 -12.46 11.63
N ALA A 459 -15.53 -13.13 11.30
CA ALA A 459 -16.85 -12.51 11.35
C ALA A 459 -17.21 -12.13 12.81
N GLY A 460 -17.15 -13.10 13.72
CA GLY A 460 -17.53 -12.90 15.12
C GLY A 460 -16.59 -11.94 15.87
N ILE A 461 -15.27 -12.15 15.77
CA ILE A 461 -14.31 -11.34 16.53
C ILE A 461 -14.25 -9.89 16.04
N VAL A 462 -14.43 -9.62 14.74
CA VAL A 462 -14.43 -8.25 14.22
C VAL A 462 -15.68 -7.52 14.71
N ASP A 463 -16.84 -8.19 14.69
CA ASP A 463 -18.07 -7.62 15.26
C ASP A 463 -17.94 -7.36 16.75
N HIS A 464 -17.42 -8.33 17.49
CA HIS A 464 -17.16 -8.17 18.91
C HIS A 464 -16.24 -6.97 19.17
N LEU A 465 -15.06 -6.92 18.53
CA LEU A 465 -14.06 -5.88 18.75
C LEU A 465 -14.50 -4.48 18.31
N LEU A 466 -15.33 -4.38 17.28
CA LEU A 466 -15.92 -3.11 16.86
C LEU A 466 -17.12 -2.71 17.73
N GLY A 467 -17.71 -3.64 18.50
CA GLY A 467 -18.90 -3.41 19.30
C GLY A 467 -20.16 -3.35 18.46
N CYS A 468 -20.34 -4.32 17.56
CA CYS A 468 -21.61 -4.50 16.86
C CYS A 468 -22.68 -5.11 17.76
N ASP A 469 -23.92 -4.67 17.54
CA ASP A 469 -25.07 -5.14 18.31
C ASP A 469 -25.23 -6.67 18.13
N GLY A 470 -25.38 -7.40 19.23
CA GLY A 470 -25.47 -8.87 19.22
C GLY A 470 -24.14 -9.62 19.22
N ALA A 471 -23.01 -8.90 19.29
CA ALA A 471 -21.66 -9.48 19.42
C ALA A 471 -21.04 -9.21 20.81
N GLU A 472 -21.88 -9.04 21.83
CA GLU A 472 -21.46 -8.88 23.22
C GLU A 472 -20.88 -10.18 23.80
N ASP A 473 -20.11 -10.07 24.88
CA ASP A 473 -19.68 -11.25 25.63
C ASP A 473 -20.91 -11.99 26.17
N VAL A 474 -20.97 -13.30 25.92
CA VAL A 474 -22.00 -14.15 26.52
C VAL A 474 -21.67 -14.30 28.02
N PRO A 475 -22.61 -13.97 28.93
CA PRO A 475 -22.39 -14.02 30.37
C PRO A 475 -21.94 -15.38 30.93
#